data_AF-A0A972R3P5-F1
#
_entry.id   AF-A0A972R3P5-F1
#
_cell.length_a   1.000
_cell.length_b   1.000
_cell.length_c   1.000
_cell.angle_alpha   90.00
_cell.angle_beta   90.00
_cell.angle_gamma   90.00
#
_symmetry.space_group_name_H-M   'P 1'
#
loop_
_entity.id
_entity.type
_entity.pdbx_description
1 polymer ?
#
loop_
_entity_poly.entity_id
_entity_poly.type
_entity_poly.pdbx_seq_one_letter_code
_entity_poly.pdbx_strand_id
1 'polypeptide(L)' 'PRNLEEALEALQEDNEFLKREGVFSENLIQQWIKVKEREIQAIATMPHPFEYKMYFHL' A
#
# COMPACT_ATOMS: atom_id res chain seq x y z
N PRO A 1 2.96 -8.19 7.67
CA PRO A 1 2.87 -7.82 6.25
C PRO A 1 4.21 -7.95 5.52
N ARG A 2 4.21 -8.69 4.41
CA ARG A 2 5.37 -8.95 3.54
C ARG A 2 5.53 -7.87 2.46
N ASN A 3 4.49 -7.09 2.21
CA ASN A 3 4.47 -6.00 1.26
C ASN A 3 3.53 -4.89 1.76
N LEU A 4 3.52 -3.76 1.04
CA LEU A 4 2.69 -2.61 1.40
C LEU A 4 1.18 -2.91 1.23
N GLU A 5 0.82 -3.77 0.27
CA GLU A 5 -0.57 -4.16 0.01
C GLU A 5 -1.19 -4.91 1.19
N GLU A 6 -0.51 -5.93 1.71
CA GLU A 6 -0.90 -6.66 2.93
C GLU A 6 -0.97 -5.74 4.17
N ALA A 7 -0.12 -4.70 4.23
CA ALA A 7 -0.16 -3.73 5.32
C ALA A 7 -1.38 -2.80 5.22
N LEU A 8 -1.81 -2.45 4.01
CA LEU A 8 -3.01 -1.66 3.77
C LEU A 8 -4.28 -2.47 4.03
N GLU A 9 -4.31 -3.76 3.65
CA GLU A 9 -5.42 -4.67 3.98
C GLU A 9 -5.57 -4.81 5.50
N ALA A 10 -4.47 -5.05 6.22
CA ALA A 10 -4.48 -5.12 7.68
C ALA A 10 -4.95 -3.80 8.32
N LEU A 11 -4.54 -2.66 7.76
CA LEU A 11 -5.00 -1.33 8.21
C LEU A 11 -6.50 -1.12 7.92
N GLN A 12 -7.03 -1.69 6.85
CA GLN A 12 -8.45 -1.61 6.52
C GLN A 12 -9.29 -2.49 7.46
N GLU A 13 -8.78 -3.66 7.84
CA GLU A 13 -9.44 -4.60 8.75
C GLU A 13 -9.35 -4.16 10.22
N ASP A 14 -8.22 -3.59 10.65
CA ASP A 14 -7.98 -3.15 12.03
C ASP A 14 -7.50 -1.70 12.08
N ASN A 15 -8.44 -0.76 12.07
CA ASN A 15 -8.18 0.68 12.24
C ASN A 15 -8.90 1.31 13.45
N GLU A 16 -9.65 0.51 14.21
CA GLU A 16 -10.43 1.01 15.34
C GLU A 16 -9.54 1.59 16.44
N PHE A 17 -8.33 1.05 16.61
CA PHE A 17 -7.36 1.60 17.56
C PHE A 17 -6.85 3.00 17.17
N LEU A 18 -6.86 3.35 15.87
CA LEU A 18 -6.45 4.66 15.36
C LEU A 18 -7.56 5.70 15.51
N LYS A 19 -8.83 5.27 15.45
CA LYS A 19 -9.99 6.15 15.60
C LYS A 19 -10.27 6.56 17.05
N ARG A 20 -9.67 5.87 18.02
CA ARG A 20 -9.83 6.19 19.45
C ARG A 20 -9.45 7.64 19.72
N GLU A 21 -10.25 8.31 20.55
CA GLU A 21 -10.08 9.73 20.90
C GLU A 21 -10.13 10.69 19.69
N GLY A 22 -10.60 10.24 18.52
CA GLY A 22 -10.69 11.07 17.33
C GLY A 22 -9.35 11.49 16.74
N VAL A 23 -8.26 10.78 17.07
CA VAL A 23 -6.90 11.10 16.58
C VAL A 23 -6.82 10.95 15.06
N PHE A 24 -7.41 9.88 14.53
CA PHE A 24 -7.56 9.68 13.09
C PHE A 24 -9.04 9.61 12.73
N SER A 25 -9.44 10.45 11.77
CA SER A 25 -10.79 10.40 11.21
C SER A 25 -10.90 9.26 10.20
N GLU A 26 -12.09 8.64 10.12
CA GLU A 26 -12.40 7.62 9.11
C GLU A 26 -12.01 8.08 7.71
N ASN A 27 -12.36 9.32 7.36
CA ASN A 27 -12.09 9.89 6.04
C ASN A 27 -10.58 9.94 5.75
N LEU A 28 -9.76 10.34 6.73
CA LEU A 28 -8.31 10.39 6.57
C LEU A 28 -7.73 9.01 6.27
N ILE A 29 -8.17 7.98 7.00
CA ILE A 29 -7.70 6.60 6.82
C ILE A 29 -8.08 6.09 5.43
N GLN A 30 -9.34 6.29 5.02
CA GLN A 30 -9.83 5.87 3.70
C GLN A 30 -9.10 6.59 2.56
N GLN A 31 -8.85 7.89 2.68
CA GLN A 31 -8.08 8.65 1.68
C GLN A 31 -6.63 8.16 1.62
N TRP A 32 -6.03 7.89 2.78
CA TRP A 32 -4.66 7.39 2.86
C TRP A 32 -4.50 6.05 2.15
N ILE A 33 -5.39 5.08 2.43
CA ILE A 33 -5.40 3.77 1.77
C ILE A 33 -5.49 3.96 0.26
N LYS A 34 -6.46 4.74 -0.21
CA LYS A 34 -6.67 5.01 -1.65
C LYS A 34 -5.46 5.63 -2.35
N VAL A 35 -4.76 6.56 -1.68
CA VAL A 35 -3.53 7.16 -2.22
C VAL A 35 -2.43 6.12 -2.33
N LYS A 36 -2.25 5.29 -1.29
CA LYS A 36 -1.21 4.26 -1.28
C LYS A 36 -1.47 3.11 -2.25
N GLU A 37 -2.72 2.71 -2.45
CA GLU A 37 -3.08 1.76 -3.50
C GLU A 37 -2.68 2.26 -4.89
N ARG A 38 -2.92 3.55 -5.17
CA ARG A 38 -2.51 4.16 -6.45
C ARG A 38 -1.00 4.18 -6.63
N GLU A 39 -0.24 4.46 -5.56
CA GLU A 39 1.23 4.40 -5.59
C GLU A 39 1.72 2.98 -5.89
N ILE A 40 1.14 1.95 -5.24
CA ILE A 40 1.47 0.54 -5.47
C ILE A 40 1.20 0.18 -6.94
N GLN A 41 0.01 0.52 -7.46
CA GLN A 41 -0.35 0.24 -8.86
C GLN A 41 0.60 0.95 -9.85
N ALA A 42 0.99 2.19 -9.57
CA ALA A 42 1.93 2.91 -10.41
C ALA A 42 3.30 2.25 -10.43
N ILE A 43 3.80 1.77 -9.28
CA ILE A 43 5.09 1.07 -9.20
C ILE A 43 5.00 -0.31 -9.87
N ALA A 44 3.90 -1.03 -9.69
CA ALA A 44 3.69 -2.37 -10.27
C ALA A 44 3.64 -2.37 -11.80
N THR A 45 3.31 -1.24 -12.42
CA THR A 45 3.32 -1.09 -13.89
C THR A 45 4.69 -0.69 -14.44
N MET A 46 5.63 -0.29 -13.58
CA MET A 46 7.00 0.07 -14.00
C MET A 46 7.92 -1.16 -13.91
N PRO A 47 8.63 -1.52 -14.99
CA PRO A 47 9.61 -2.60 -14.94
C PRO A 47 10.75 -2.21 -14.00
N HIS A 48 11.06 -3.07 -13.03
CA HIS A 48 12.15 -2.81 -12.10
C HIS A 48 13.51 -3.10 -12.77
N PRO A 49 14.58 -2.30 -12.58
CA PRO A 49 15.89 -2.54 -13.20
C PRO A 49 16.49 -3.93 -12.92
N PHE A 50 16.11 -4.55 -11.80
CA PHE A 50 16.50 -5.92 -11.47
C PHE A 50 15.85 -6.98 -12.38
N GLU A 51 14.64 -6.73 -12.88
CA GLU A 51 13.98 -7.60 -13.85
C GLU A 51 14.77 -7.68 -15.14
N TYR A 52 15.33 -6.56 -15.61
CA TYR A 52 16.25 -6.56 -16.75
C TYR A 52 17.44 -7.48 -16.49
N LYS A 53 18.10 -7.40 -15.32
CA LYS A 53 19.20 -8.32 -14.98
C LYS A 53 18.77 -9.80 -14.99
N MET A 54 17.54 -10.12 -14.55
CA MET A 54 17.05 -11.50 -14.52
C MET A 54 16.65 -12.03 -15.89
N TYR A 55 15.98 -11.22 -16.70
CA TYR A 55 15.34 -11.67 -17.94
C TYR A 55 16.12 -11.32 -19.23
N PHE A 56 17.16 -10.48 -19.17
CA PHE A 56 17.85 -10.02 -20.38
C PHE A 56 18.68 -11.11 -21.10
N HIS A 57 19.07 -12.19 -20.40
CA HIS A 57 19.82 -13.31 -20.99
C HIS A 57 18.98 -14.60 -21.11
N LEU A 58 17.68 -14.54 -20.85
CA LEU A 58 16.74 -15.65 -20.96
C LEU A 58 16.22 -15.81 -22.40
#